data_AF-A0A915LGM4-F1
#
_entry.id   AF-A0A915LGM4-F1
#
_cell.length_a   1.000
_cell.length_b   1.000
_cell.length_c   1.000
_cell.angle_alpha   90.00
_cell.angle_beta   90.00
_cell.angle_gamma   90.00
#
_symmetry.space_group_name_H-M   'P 1'
#
loop_
_entity.id
_entity.type
_entity.pdbx_description
1 polymer ?
#
loop_
_entity_poly.entity_id
_entity_poly.type
_entity_poly.pdbx_seq_one_letter_code
_entity_poly.pdbx_strand_id
1 'polypeptide(L)'
;MFEDVKKHDNAYADDEYLIIQKFQNNLAGSINWVRYLQNILPQHVLLQKYPDGVATVEARISEVTLIKKFDRLAQNLSGQVLSDYMDWKLILSEVTYLDDRFLDVGFELDRVLQGSVERPAHWKECKNVLINVFPALIERVYIQRYMNVNATKVQIEEMFLNVKKEFHSMLDHNGWMDEQTKIAAFEKFTVIPGHPFAEAMDSLNILMNQKSMLQLLDPVEVEFSSLGINGFYYPIKNVIVLTGGILQGVFFNSTTRPMYKF
;
A
#
# COMPACT_ATOMS: atom_id res chain seq x y z
N MET A 1 -21.95 0.77 -11.18
CA MET A 1 -20.86 0.99 -12.16
C MET A 1 -19.51 0.44 -11.64
N PHE A 2 -19.51 -0.68 -10.89
CA PHE A 2 -18.28 -1.26 -10.32
C PHE A 2 -18.20 -2.80 -10.46
N GLU A 3 -19.07 -3.43 -11.27
CA GLU A 3 -19.07 -4.89 -11.42
C GLU A 3 -18.03 -5.42 -12.43
N ASP A 4 -17.50 -4.59 -13.32
CA ASP A 4 -16.65 -5.07 -14.44
C ASP A 4 -15.14 -5.04 -14.20
N VAL A 5 -14.65 -4.64 -13.02
CA VAL A 5 -13.20 -4.62 -12.74
C VAL A 5 -12.63 -6.05 -12.56
N LYS A 6 -13.47 -7.09 -12.47
CA LYS A 6 -13.02 -8.47 -12.21
C LYS A 6 -12.28 -9.16 -13.37
N LYS A 7 -12.23 -8.60 -14.59
CA LYS A 7 -11.84 -9.38 -15.79
C LYS A 7 -10.47 -9.16 -16.41
N HIS A 8 -9.66 -8.17 -16.01
CA HIS A 8 -8.46 -7.82 -16.80
C HIS A 8 -7.10 -7.71 -16.09
N ASP A 9 -6.97 -8.13 -14.82
CA ASP A 9 -5.64 -8.24 -14.18
C ASP A 9 -5.23 -9.70 -13.95
N ASN A 10 -4.51 -10.27 -14.92
CA ASN A 10 -3.83 -11.58 -14.82
C ASN A 10 -2.60 -11.57 -13.87
N ALA A 11 -2.47 -10.58 -12.99
CA ALA A 11 -1.34 -10.47 -12.05
C ALA A 11 -1.49 -11.35 -10.79
N TYR A 12 -2.68 -11.92 -10.55
CA TYR A 12 -3.03 -12.63 -9.32
C TYR A 12 -3.70 -13.98 -9.60
N ALA A 13 -3.04 -14.82 -10.39
CA ALA A 13 -3.61 -16.10 -10.84
C ALA A 13 -3.89 -17.10 -9.70
N ASP A 14 -3.29 -16.93 -8.51
CA ASP A 14 -3.48 -17.77 -7.32
C ASP A 14 -4.40 -17.14 -6.26
N ASP A 15 -5.14 -16.10 -6.62
CA ASP A 15 -6.13 -15.47 -5.74
C ASP A 15 -7.53 -16.08 -5.96
N GLU A 16 -8.25 -16.34 -4.87
CA GLU A 16 -9.64 -16.82 -4.92
C GLU A 16 -10.56 -15.94 -4.08
N TYR A 17 -11.81 -15.77 -4.51
CA TYR A 17 -12.85 -15.17 -3.69
C TYR A 17 -13.63 -16.28 -2.98
N LEU A 18 -13.55 -16.32 -1.65
CA LEU A 18 -14.14 -17.40 -0.86
C LEU A 18 -14.93 -16.84 0.33
N ILE A 19 -16.05 -17.50 0.63
CA ILE A 19 -16.76 -17.29 1.90
C ILE A 19 -15.83 -17.72 3.05
N ILE A 20 -15.69 -16.90 4.09
CA ILE A 20 -14.79 -17.17 5.23
C ILE A 20 -15.02 -18.57 5.83
N GLN A 21 -16.27 -18.99 5.99
CA GLN A 21 -16.58 -20.34 6.49
C GLN A 21 -16.06 -21.44 5.54
N LYS A 22 -16.17 -21.26 4.22
CA LYS A 22 -15.65 -22.21 3.23
C LYS A 22 -14.13 -22.22 3.22
N PHE A 23 -13.48 -21.05 3.33
CA PHE A 23 -12.05 -20.91 3.45
C PHE A 23 -11.53 -21.67 4.69
N GLN A 24 -12.13 -21.46 5.86
CA GLN A 24 -11.76 -22.17 7.08
C GLN A 24 -11.95 -23.68 6.94
N ASN A 25 -13.10 -24.14 6.44
CA ASN A 25 -13.42 -25.57 6.42
C ASN A 25 -12.64 -26.36 5.37
N ASN A 26 -12.34 -25.75 4.22
CA ASN A 26 -11.87 -26.48 3.04
C ASN A 26 -10.41 -26.16 2.67
N LEU A 27 -9.84 -25.08 3.19
CA LEU A 27 -8.54 -24.58 2.75
C LEU A 27 -7.55 -24.42 3.91
N ALA A 28 -7.95 -23.74 4.98
CA ALA A 28 -7.08 -23.43 6.10
C ALA A 28 -7.80 -23.61 7.45
N GLY A 29 -7.87 -24.86 7.93
CA GLY A 29 -8.65 -25.22 9.12
C GLY A 29 -7.89 -25.13 10.45
N SER A 30 -6.57 -24.94 10.42
CA SER A 30 -5.74 -24.95 11.64
C SER A 30 -5.99 -23.74 12.54
N ILE A 31 -6.57 -22.67 11.97
CA ILE A 31 -6.95 -21.46 12.68
C ILE A 31 -8.48 -21.33 12.60
N ASN A 32 -9.11 -20.98 13.72
CA ASN A 32 -10.51 -20.59 13.72
C ASN A 32 -10.61 -19.14 13.21
N TRP A 33 -10.57 -18.97 11.90
CA TRP A 33 -10.66 -17.69 11.20
C TRP A 33 -11.92 -16.90 11.52
N VAL A 34 -13.07 -17.56 11.67
CA VAL A 34 -14.32 -16.90 12.06
C VAL A 34 -14.14 -16.22 13.42
N ARG A 35 -13.66 -16.97 14.42
CA ARG A 35 -13.37 -16.44 15.75
C ARG A 35 -12.29 -15.37 15.69
N TYR A 36 -11.22 -15.59 14.94
CA TYR A 36 -10.11 -14.65 14.83
C TYR A 36 -10.59 -13.30 14.28
N LEU A 37 -11.30 -13.30 13.14
CA LEU A 37 -11.85 -12.09 12.52
C LEU A 37 -12.85 -11.38 13.43
N GLN A 38 -13.70 -12.12 14.15
CA GLN A 38 -14.63 -11.55 15.14
C GLN A 38 -13.91 -10.82 16.29
N ASN A 39 -12.70 -11.24 16.67
CA ASN A 39 -11.96 -10.64 17.78
C ASN A 39 -11.09 -9.45 17.36
N ILE A 40 -10.62 -9.40 16.09
CA ILE A 40 -9.78 -8.29 15.62
C ILE A 40 -10.59 -7.13 15.01
N LEU A 41 -11.81 -7.39 14.53
CA LEU A 41 -12.66 -6.36 13.95
C LEU A 41 -13.33 -5.52 15.05
N PRO A 42 -13.34 -4.18 14.93
CA PRO A 42 -14.06 -3.32 15.87
C PRO A 42 -15.55 -3.67 15.92
N GLN A 43 -16.14 -3.65 17.12
CA GLN A 43 -17.53 -4.06 17.33
C GLN A 43 -18.53 -3.31 16.44
N HIS A 44 -18.33 -2.01 16.24
CA HIS A 44 -19.23 -1.22 15.40
C HIS A 44 -19.11 -1.60 13.91
N VAL A 45 -17.94 -2.02 13.43
CA VAL A 45 -17.77 -2.56 12.06
C VAL A 45 -18.54 -3.86 11.91
N LEU A 46 -18.42 -4.77 12.89
CA LEU A 46 -19.17 -6.03 12.90
C LEU A 46 -20.68 -5.78 12.86
N LEU A 47 -21.21 -4.90 13.71
CA LEU A 47 -22.64 -4.64 13.79
C LEU A 47 -23.20 -3.94 12.54
N GLN A 48 -22.44 -3.01 11.95
CA GLN A 48 -22.93 -2.20 10.83
C GLN A 48 -22.75 -2.90 9.49
N LYS A 49 -21.59 -3.52 9.24
CA LYS A 49 -21.26 -4.12 7.94
C LYS A 49 -21.52 -5.62 7.87
N TYR A 50 -21.41 -6.32 9.01
CA TYR A 50 -21.50 -7.79 9.07
C TYR A 50 -22.50 -8.26 10.13
N PRO A 51 -23.78 -7.81 10.09
CA PRO A 51 -24.76 -8.11 11.13
C PRO A 51 -25.04 -9.61 11.30
N ASP A 52 -24.92 -10.38 10.22
CA ASP A 52 -25.09 -11.84 10.22
C ASP A 52 -23.80 -12.60 10.62
N GLY A 53 -22.75 -11.86 11.00
CA GLY A 53 -21.44 -12.38 11.37
C GLY A 53 -20.49 -12.55 10.18
N VAL A 54 -19.19 -12.68 10.50
CA VAL A 54 -18.11 -12.74 9.49
C VAL A 54 -18.06 -14.07 8.71
N ALA A 55 -18.74 -15.11 9.17
CA ALA A 55 -18.67 -16.44 8.57
C ALA A 55 -19.20 -16.49 7.13
N THR A 56 -20.18 -15.65 6.81
CA THR A 56 -20.83 -15.57 5.49
C THR A 56 -20.16 -14.58 4.54
N VAL A 57 -19.17 -13.83 5.02
CA VAL A 57 -18.49 -12.80 4.23
C VAL A 57 -17.65 -13.45 3.14
N GLU A 58 -17.80 -12.97 1.90
CA GLU A 58 -16.88 -13.29 0.81
C GLU A 58 -15.65 -12.39 0.93
N ALA A 59 -14.46 -12.99 0.96
CA ALA A 59 -13.18 -12.30 1.00
C ALA A 59 -12.30 -12.74 -0.16
N ARG A 60 -11.48 -11.81 -0.66
CA ARG A 60 -10.36 -12.13 -1.55
C ARG A 60 -9.25 -12.76 -0.70
N ILE A 61 -8.90 -13.98 -1.05
CA ILE A 61 -7.82 -14.76 -0.43
C ILE A 61 -6.67 -14.76 -1.42
N SER A 62 -5.59 -14.06 -1.08
CA SER A 62 -4.41 -13.99 -1.94
C SER A 62 -3.45 -15.13 -1.70
N GLU A 63 -2.78 -15.59 -2.76
CA GLU A 63 -1.77 -16.66 -2.68
C GLU A 63 -2.31 -17.93 -2.00
N VAL A 64 -3.46 -18.41 -2.48
CA VAL A 64 -4.19 -19.55 -1.91
C VAL A 64 -3.30 -20.79 -1.75
N THR A 65 -2.41 -21.04 -2.72
CA THR A 65 -1.49 -22.17 -2.68
C THR A 65 -0.48 -22.04 -1.52
N LEU A 66 0.00 -20.82 -1.23
CA LEU A 66 0.87 -20.56 -0.08
C LEU A 66 0.14 -20.81 1.23
N ILE A 67 -1.09 -20.30 1.36
CA ILE A 67 -1.90 -20.48 2.57
C ILE A 67 -2.17 -21.96 2.84
N LYS A 68 -2.52 -22.74 1.81
CA LYS A 68 -2.69 -24.20 1.93
C LYS A 68 -1.41 -24.90 2.43
N LYS A 69 -0.25 -24.48 1.95
CA LYS A 69 1.05 -25.04 2.41
C LYS A 69 1.34 -24.65 3.86
N PHE A 70 1.06 -23.41 4.24
CA PHE A 70 1.21 -22.94 5.61
C PHE A 70 0.29 -23.68 6.58
N ASP A 71 -0.98 -23.90 6.22
CA ASP A 71 -1.93 -24.65 7.03
C ASP A 71 -1.43 -26.08 7.30
N ARG A 72 -0.95 -26.78 6.26
CA ARG A 72 -0.33 -28.11 6.39
C ARG A 72 0.92 -28.09 7.27
N LEU A 73 1.75 -27.06 7.15
CA LEU A 73 2.93 -26.91 8.00
C LEU A 73 2.50 -26.73 9.45
N ALA A 74 1.54 -25.84 9.73
CA ALA A 74 1.03 -25.56 11.06
C ALA A 74 0.46 -26.81 11.75
N GLN A 75 -0.24 -27.68 11.01
CA GLN A 75 -0.75 -28.97 11.53
C GLN A 75 0.35 -29.94 11.96
N ASN A 76 1.55 -29.83 11.36
CA ASN A 76 2.69 -30.71 11.64
C ASN A 76 3.65 -30.14 12.69
N LEU A 77 3.50 -28.87 13.06
CA LEU A 77 4.31 -28.23 14.09
C LEU A 77 3.71 -28.47 15.49
N SER A 78 4.57 -28.64 16.48
CA SER A 78 4.11 -28.68 17.86
C SER A 78 3.63 -27.29 18.31
N GLY A 79 2.73 -27.26 19.29
CA GLY A 79 2.29 -26.00 19.90
C GLY A 79 3.45 -25.17 20.46
N GLN A 80 4.51 -25.83 20.97
CA GLN A 80 5.71 -25.15 21.46
C GLN A 80 6.45 -24.43 20.32
N VAL A 81 6.69 -25.10 19.19
CA VAL A 81 7.40 -24.49 18.05
C VAL A 81 6.62 -23.31 17.49
N LEU A 82 5.29 -23.41 17.43
CA LEU A 82 4.44 -22.29 17.03
C LEU A 82 4.53 -21.13 18.03
N SER A 83 4.51 -21.42 19.33
CA SER A 83 4.68 -20.40 20.37
C SER A 83 6.03 -19.70 20.26
N ASP A 84 7.13 -20.47 20.21
CA ASP A 84 8.48 -19.92 20.12
C ASP A 84 8.65 -19.04 18.89
N TYR A 85 8.06 -19.43 17.76
CA TYR A 85 8.07 -18.63 16.54
C TYR A 85 7.27 -17.33 16.68
N MET A 86 6.08 -17.37 17.30
CA MET A 86 5.29 -16.17 17.57
C MET A 86 6.00 -15.22 18.54
N ASP A 87 6.59 -15.76 19.61
CA ASP A 87 7.38 -15.00 20.59
C ASP A 87 8.58 -14.34 19.91
N TRP A 88 9.30 -15.07 19.05
CA TRP A 88 10.40 -14.51 18.27
C TRP A 88 9.94 -13.37 17.36
N LYS A 89 8.81 -13.52 16.67
CA LYS A 89 8.26 -12.47 15.81
C LYS A 89 7.86 -11.22 16.58
N LEU A 90 7.27 -11.39 17.77
CA LEU A 90 6.93 -10.30 18.66
C LEU A 90 8.19 -9.59 19.18
N ILE A 91 9.17 -10.35 19.67
CA ILE A 91 10.43 -9.77 20.15
C ILE A 91 11.07 -8.94 19.02
N LEU A 92 11.16 -9.52 17.82
CA LEU A 92 11.76 -8.85 16.66
C LEU A 92 11.04 -7.54 16.28
N SER A 93 9.71 -7.46 16.42
CA SER A 93 8.97 -6.21 16.15
C SER A 93 9.17 -5.14 17.22
N GLU A 94 9.53 -5.54 18.44
CA GLU A 94 9.74 -4.61 19.56
C GLU A 94 11.20 -4.16 19.72
N VAL A 95 12.17 -4.83 19.07
CA VAL A 95 13.62 -4.55 19.22
C VAL A 95 13.94 -3.05 19.09
N THR A 96 13.33 -2.35 18.15
CA THR A 96 13.59 -0.92 17.88
C THR A 96 13.15 0.03 19.00
N TYR A 97 12.40 -0.46 19.99
CA TYR A 97 11.88 0.32 21.11
C TYR A 97 12.51 -0.07 22.46
N LEU A 98 13.46 -0.99 22.45
CA LEU A 98 14.15 -1.48 23.64
C LEU A 98 15.52 -0.81 23.82
N ASP A 99 16.19 -1.14 24.92
CA ASP A 99 17.50 -0.58 25.25
C ASP A 99 18.62 -1.05 24.30
N ASP A 100 19.79 -0.42 24.41
CA ASP A 100 20.95 -0.65 23.55
C ASP A 100 21.34 -2.12 23.40
N ARG A 101 21.09 -2.98 24.41
CA ARG A 101 21.43 -4.41 24.33
C ARG A 101 20.64 -5.12 23.24
N PHE A 102 19.38 -4.74 23.05
CA PHE A 102 18.52 -5.29 22.00
C PHE A 102 18.82 -4.66 20.65
N LEU A 103 19.07 -3.34 20.63
CA LEU A 103 19.44 -2.62 19.41
C LEU A 103 20.75 -3.16 18.82
N ASP A 104 21.72 -3.51 19.66
CA ASP A 104 23.00 -4.10 19.23
C ASP A 104 22.78 -5.47 18.58
N VAL A 105 21.96 -6.34 19.18
CA VAL A 105 21.63 -7.65 18.60
C VAL A 105 20.83 -7.50 17.29
N GLY A 106 19.89 -6.55 17.23
CA GLY A 106 19.15 -6.23 16.01
C GLY A 106 20.08 -5.74 14.89
N PHE A 107 21.03 -4.87 15.22
CA PHE A 107 22.00 -4.38 14.25
C PHE A 107 22.94 -5.47 13.76
N GLU A 108 23.34 -6.41 14.61
CA GLU A 108 24.13 -7.58 14.20
C GLU A 108 23.38 -8.44 13.16
N LEU A 109 22.07 -8.61 13.34
CA LEU A 109 21.22 -9.27 12.35
C LEU A 109 21.16 -8.47 11.03
N ASP A 110 20.95 -7.16 11.10
CA ASP A 110 20.94 -6.29 9.92
C ASP A 110 22.29 -6.26 9.19
N ARG A 111 23.41 -6.32 9.92
CA ARG A 111 24.75 -6.42 9.33
C ARG A 111 24.90 -7.69 8.50
N VAL A 112 24.42 -8.83 9.00
CA VAL A 112 24.50 -10.11 8.28
C VAL A 112 23.54 -10.17 7.10
N LEU A 113 22.30 -9.68 7.27
CA LEU A 113 21.27 -9.77 6.23
C LEU A 113 21.39 -8.70 5.14
N GLN A 114 21.79 -7.49 5.50
CA GLN A 114 21.75 -6.30 4.65
C GLN A 114 23.14 -5.71 4.37
N GLY A 115 24.19 -6.16 5.08
CA GLY A 115 25.53 -5.60 4.96
C GLY A 115 25.70 -4.24 5.64
N SER A 116 24.83 -3.89 6.59
CA SER A 116 24.87 -2.62 7.31
C SER A 116 26.20 -2.42 8.06
N VAL A 117 26.90 -1.32 7.77
CA VAL A 117 28.23 -1.02 8.35
C VAL A 117 28.16 -0.19 9.63
N GLU A 118 27.11 0.62 9.80
CA GLU A 118 26.90 1.43 11.00
C GLU A 118 25.42 1.56 11.33
N ARG A 119 25.09 1.70 12.62
CA ARG A 119 23.73 2.00 13.06
C ARG A 119 23.34 3.40 12.59
N PRO A 120 22.10 3.62 12.12
CA PRO A 120 21.60 4.96 11.87
C PRO A 120 21.74 5.84 13.11
N ALA A 121 22.05 7.12 12.91
CA ALA A 121 22.03 8.08 14.02
C ALA A 121 20.64 8.11 14.67
N HIS A 122 20.58 8.11 16.00
CA HIS A 122 19.34 7.95 16.77
C HIS A 122 18.21 8.91 16.35
N TRP A 123 18.54 10.17 16.03
CA TRP A 123 17.54 11.13 15.55
C TRP A 123 16.86 10.70 14.24
N LYS A 124 17.53 9.94 13.36
CA LYS A 124 16.94 9.39 12.13
C LYS A 124 15.92 8.31 12.46
N GLU A 125 16.20 7.48 13.46
CA GLU A 125 15.28 6.44 13.96
C GLU A 125 14.04 7.09 14.57
N CYS A 126 14.22 8.04 15.49
CA CYS A 126 13.10 8.78 16.09
C CYS A 126 12.23 9.47 15.04
N LYS A 127 12.87 10.09 14.04
CA LYS A 127 12.16 10.71 12.91
C LYS A 127 11.35 9.68 12.12
N ASN A 128 11.90 8.50 11.84
CA ASN A 128 11.19 7.44 11.13
C ASN A 128 10.00 6.91 11.94
N VAL A 129 10.13 6.77 13.26
CA VAL A 129 9.00 6.44 14.14
C VAL A 129 7.88 7.47 14.00
N LEU A 130 8.20 8.78 14.05
CA LEU A 130 7.20 9.84 13.88
C LEU A 130 6.53 9.82 12.50
N ILE A 131 7.30 9.58 11.42
CA ILE A 131 6.76 9.45 10.06
C ILE A 131 5.80 8.26 9.97
N ASN A 132 6.14 7.13 10.59
CA ASN A 132 5.32 5.92 10.56
C ASN A 132 4.03 6.08 11.38
N VAL A 133 4.09 6.73 12.54
CA VAL A 133 2.92 6.90 13.42
C VAL A 133 2.00 8.02 12.93
N PHE A 134 2.54 9.12 12.40
CA PHE A 134 1.78 10.30 12.01
C PHE A 134 2.09 10.76 10.57
N PRO A 135 1.92 9.89 9.55
CA PRO A 135 2.32 10.20 8.18
C PRO A 135 1.64 11.46 7.64
N ALA A 136 0.30 11.55 7.72
CA ALA A 136 -0.45 12.70 7.20
C ALA A 136 -0.11 14.03 7.89
N LEU A 137 0.19 14.01 9.19
CA LEU A 137 0.61 15.22 9.92
C LEU A 137 1.97 15.72 9.43
N ILE A 138 2.94 14.81 9.32
CA ILE A 138 4.28 15.15 8.83
C ILE A 138 4.20 15.62 7.37
N GLU A 139 3.32 15.03 6.58
CA GLU A 139 3.06 15.39 5.20
C GLU A 139 2.57 16.82 5.04
N ARG A 140 1.55 17.19 5.82
CA ARG A 140 1.01 18.55 5.86
C ARG A 140 2.09 19.56 6.23
N VAL A 141 2.91 19.28 7.24
CA VAL A 141 4.00 20.16 7.65
C VAL A 141 5.05 20.30 6.54
N TYR A 142 5.38 19.21 5.84
CA TYR A 142 6.32 19.23 4.72
C TYR A 142 5.81 20.09 3.57
N ILE A 143 4.58 19.84 3.10
CA ILE A 143 3.96 20.58 2.00
C ILE A 143 3.91 22.08 2.32
N GLN A 144 3.42 22.44 3.51
CA GLN A 144 3.28 23.85 3.91
C GLN A 144 4.61 24.60 3.96
N ARG A 145 5.71 23.92 4.32
CA ARG A 145 7.03 24.57 4.47
C ARG A 145 7.85 24.60 3.20
N TYR A 146 7.78 23.55 2.38
CA TYR A 146 8.74 23.33 1.31
C TYR A 146 8.14 23.33 -0.10
N MET A 147 6.81 23.34 -0.24
CA MET A 147 6.16 23.26 -1.56
C MET A 147 5.27 24.47 -1.84
N ASN A 148 5.43 25.03 -3.05
CA ASN A 148 4.43 25.93 -3.61
C ASN A 148 3.37 25.10 -4.35
N VAL A 149 2.35 24.63 -3.60
CA VAL A 149 1.33 23.70 -4.11
C VAL A 149 0.65 24.21 -5.37
N ASN A 150 0.30 25.49 -5.43
CA ASN A 150 -0.41 26.05 -6.58
C ASN A 150 0.45 26.06 -7.83
N ALA A 151 1.71 26.51 -7.74
CA ALA A 151 2.62 26.52 -8.87
C ALA A 151 2.97 25.11 -9.34
N THR A 152 3.28 24.21 -8.39
CA THR A 152 3.62 22.81 -8.69
C THR A 152 2.44 22.10 -9.34
N LYS A 153 1.21 22.32 -8.86
CA LYS A 153 0.00 21.70 -9.43
C LYS A 153 -0.17 22.04 -10.92
N VAL A 154 -0.12 23.33 -11.26
CA VAL A 154 -0.30 23.78 -12.66
C VAL A 154 0.76 23.17 -13.58
N GLN A 155 2.02 23.14 -13.15
CA GLN A 155 3.11 22.59 -13.94
C GLN A 155 3.02 21.07 -14.12
N ILE A 156 2.54 20.36 -13.09
CA ILE A 156 2.32 18.93 -13.17
C ILE A 156 1.13 18.59 -14.07
N GLU A 157 0.05 19.35 -14.00
CA GLU A 157 -1.08 19.22 -14.94
C GLU A 157 -0.64 19.42 -16.39
N GLU A 158 0.18 20.44 -16.67
CA GLU A 158 0.76 20.66 -18.00
C GLU A 158 1.65 19.49 -18.45
N MET A 159 2.50 18.99 -17.55
CA MET A 159 3.36 17.83 -17.83
C MET A 159 2.53 16.59 -18.17
N PHE A 160 1.49 16.29 -17.39
CA PHE A 160 0.61 15.15 -17.66
C PHE A 160 -0.14 15.30 -18.97
N LEU A 161 -0.59 16.52 -19.31
CA LEU A 161 -1.22 16.78 -20.62
C LEU A 161 -0.26 16.49 -21.78
N ASN A 162 1.01 16.90 -21.67
CA ASN A 162 2.03 16.65 -22.69
C ASN A 162 2.32 15.14 -22.82
N VAL A 163 2.57 14.46 -21.71
CA VAL A 163 2.74 12.99 -21.69
C VAL A 163 1.51 12.32 -22.29
N LYS A 164 0.31 12.85 -22.00
CA LYS A 164 -0.92 12.28 -22.51
C LYS A 164 -0.97 12.34 -24.03
N LYS A 165 -0.67 13.50 -24.58
CA LYS A 165 -0.64 13.74 -26.02
C LYS A 165 0.39 12.85 -26.74
N GLU A 166 1.60 12.74 -26.19
CA GLU A 166 2.65 11.92 -26.79
C GLU A 166 2.30 10.42 -26.74
N PHE A 167 1.75 9.93 -25.64
CA PHE A 167 1.28 8.54 -25.57
C PHE A 167 0.17 8.26 -26.58
N HIS A 168 -0.74 9.22 -26.79
CA HIS A 168 -1.76 9.09 -27.85
C HIS A 168 -1.10 8.89 -29.22
N SER A 169 -0.14 9.75 -29.56
CA SER A 169 0.61 9.66 -30.82
C SER A 169 1.37 8.33 -30.95
N MET A 170 1.99 7.84 -29.87
CA MET A 170 2.69 6.56 -29.86
C MET A 170 1.76 5.38 -30.14
N LEU A 171 0.54 5.38 -29.57
CA LEU A 171 -0.45 4.33 -29.82
C LEU A 171 -0.97 4.33 -31.26
N ASP A 172 -1.18 5.51 -31.86
CA ASP A 172 -1.61 5.62 -33.26
C ASP A 172 -0.60 4.96 -34.20
N HIS A 173 0.69 5.28 -34.02
CA HIS A 173 1.80 4.76 -34.84
C HIS A 173 2.21 3.34 -34.47
N ASN A 174 1.57 2.73 -33.47
CA ASN A 174 1.89 1.38 -33.05
C ASN A 174 1.41 0.34 -34.07
N GLY A 175 2.33 -0.36 -34.73
CA GLY A 175 2.01 -1.37 -35.75
C GLY A 175 1.70 -2.77 -35.23
N TRP A 176 1.92 -3.07 -33.95
CA TRP A 176 1.73 -4.43 -33.42
C TRP A 176 0.38 -4.65 -32.72
N MET A 177 -0.34 -3.59 -32.34
CA MET A 177 -1.68 -3.68 -31.74
C MET A 177 -2.77 -3.59 -32.81
N ASP A 178 -3.82 -4.40 -32.67
CA ASP A 178 -5.05 -4.21 -33.43
C ASP A 178 -5.83 -2.96 -32.98
N GLU A 179 -6.79 -2.53 -33.81
CA GLU A 179 -7.55 -1.30 -33.58
C GLU A 179 -8.40 -1.37 -32.29
N GLN A 180 -8.97 -2.54 -31.98
CA GLN A 180 -9.79 -2.71 -30.78
C GLN A 180 -8.96 -2.54 -29.51
N THR A 181 -7.73 -3.07 -29.50
CA THR A 181 -6.77 -2.94 -28.40
C THR A 181 -6.29 -1.51 -28.26
N LYS A 182 -6.08 -0.78 -29.36
CA LYS A 182 -5.74 0.65 -29.33
C LYS A 182 -6.85 1.48 -28.68
N ILE A 183 -8.11 1.25 -29.05
CA ILE A 183 -9.27 1.92 -28.45
C ILE A 183 -9.31 1.66 -26.93
N ALA A 184 -9.18 0.40 -26.50
CA ALA A 184 -9.15 0.06 -25.09
C ALA A 184 -7.96 0.72 -24.34
N ALA A 185 -6.80 0.84 -25.00
CA ALA A 185 -5.64 1.52 -24.44
C ALA A 185 -5.87 3.04 -24.28
N PHE A 186 -6.56 3.68 -25.23
CA PHE A 186 -6.97 5.09 -25.09
C PHE A 186 -7.96 5.30 -23.96
N GLU A 187 -8.96 4.42 -23.83
CA GLU A 187 -9.93 4.46 -22.74
C GLU A 187 -9.21 4.31 -21.39
N LYS A 188 -8.30 3.35 -21.25
CA LYS A 188 -7.49 3.17 -20.04
C LYS A 188 -6.62 4.40 -19.75
N PHE A 189 -6.10 5.06 -20.77
CA PHE A 189 -5.23 6.20 -20.61
C PHE A 189 -5.96 7.55 -20.43
N THR A 190 -7.27 7.51 -20.20
CA THR A 190 -8.03 8.65 -19.63
C THR A 190 -7.71 8.94 -18.16
N VAL A 191 -6.59 8.40 -17.64
CA VAL A 191 -6.04 8.59 -16.29
C VAL A 191 -6.27 10.01 -15.78
N ILE A 192 -6.97 10.09 -14.67
CA ILE A 192 -7.18 11.33 -13.91
C ILE A 192 -5.89 11.57 -13.10
N PRO A 193 -5.25 12.75 -13.19
CA PRO A 193 -4.14 13.05 -12.30
C PRO A 193 -4.65 12.99 -10.86
N GLY A 194 -4.08 12.09 -10.05
CA GLY A 194 -4.30 12.10 -8.61
C GLY A 194 -3.68 13.36 -8.04
N HIS A 195 -4.43 14.12 -7.25
CA HIS A 195 -3.92 15.31 -6.56
C HIS A 195 -3.71 14.99 -5.08
N PRO A 196 -2.57 14.36 -4.70
CA PRO A 196 -2.33 13.95 -3.31
C PRO A 196 -2.35 15.15 -2.34
N PHE A 197 -2.11 16.36 -2.83
CA PHE A 197 -2.07 17.59 -2.02
C PHE A 197 -3.38 17.96 -1.33
N ALA A 198 -4.54 17.61 -1.91
CA ALA A 198 -5.84 17.92 -1.31
C ALA A 198 -6.19 16.89 -0.21
N GLU A 199 -5.94 15.61 -0.48
CA GLU A 199 -6.28 14.48 0.40
C GLU A 199 -5.39 14.44 1.66
N ALA A 200 -4.14 14.92 1.55
CA ALA A 200 -3.21 15.05 2.67
C ALA A 200 -3.69 16.01 3.77
N MET A 201 -4.49 17.02 3.41
CA MET A 201 -4.92 18.07 4.35
C MET A 201 -6.08 17.63 5.26
N ASP A 202 -6.90 16.69 4.79
CA ASP A 202 -8.11 16.20 5.49
C ASP A 202 -7.84 14.97 6.36
N SER A 203 -6.68 14.33 6.21
CA SER A 203 -6.36 13.07 6.87
C SER A 203 -5.77 13.28 8.28
N LEU A 204 -6.61 13.19 9.32
CA LEU A 204 -6.15 13.04 10.72
C LEU A 204 -6.43 11.61 11.17
N ASN A 205 -5.39 10.78 11.32
CA ASN A 205 -5.58 9.35 11.59
C ASN A 205 -5.54 9.03 13.08
N ILE A 206 -6.61 8.36 13.52
CA ILE A 206 -6.64 7.42 14.65
C ILE A 206 -5.70 6.24 14.32
N LEU A 207 -5.13 5.60 15.34
CA LEU A 207 -4.18 4.47 15.28
C LEU A 207 -4.35 3.59 14.01
N MET A 208 -3.28 3.41 13.22
CA MET A 208 -3.33 2.83 11.86
C MET A 208 -4.15 1.54 11.74
N ASN A 209 -4.02 0.60 12.68
CA ASN A 209 -4.77 -0.66 12.66
C ASN A 209 -6.27 -0.45 12.84
N GLN A 210 -6.68 0.49 13.68
CA GLN A 210 -8.09 0.83 13.84
C GLN A 210 -8.61 1.48 12.56
N LYS A 211 -7.86 2.43 11.99
CA LYS A 211 -8.25 3.09 10.74
C LYS A 211 -8.50 2.09 9.60
N SER A 212 -7.59 1.17 9.33
CA SER A 212 -7.77 0.20 8.24
C SER A 212 -9.01 -0.68 8.43
N MET A 213 -9.35 -1.02 9.68
CA MET A 213 -10.58 -1.75 9.98
C MET A 213 -11.84 -0.86 9.86
N LEU A 214 -11.74 0.42 10.22
CA LEU A 214 -12.81 1.41 10.05
C LEU A 214 -13.16 1.65 8.59
N GLN A 215 -12.14 1.73 7.71
CA GLN A 215 -12.30 1.92 6.26
C GLN A 215 -13.14 0.83 5.60
N LEU A 216 -13.38 -0.30 6.27
CA LEU A 216 -14.35 -1.27 5.78
C LEU A 216 -15.76 -0.65 5.68
N LEU A 217 -16.10 0.34 6.50
CA LEU A 217 -17.40 1.01 6.45
C LEU A 217 -17.54 1.99 5.28
N ASP A 218 -16.41 2.47 4.77
CA ASP A 218 -16.37 3.53 3.77
C ASP A 218 -16.29 2.98 2.35
N PRO A 219 -16.67 3.76 1.32
CA PRO A 219 -16.31 3.47 -0.05
C PRO A 219 -14.78 3.32 -0.16
N VAL A 220 -14.31 2.52 -1.13
CA VAL A 220 -12.87 2.36 -1.34
C VAL A 220 -12.24 3.72 -1.65
N GLU A 221 -11.56 4.31 -0.68
CA GLU A 221 -10.68 5.46 -0.82
C GLU A 221 -9.23 4.96 -0.88
N VAL A 222 -8.44 5.53 -1.80
CA VAL A 222 -7.02 5.21 -1.87
C VAL A 222 -6.29 6.39 -1.26
N GLU A 223 -5.68 6.16 -0.11
CA GLU A 223 -4.83 7.16 0.51
C GLU A 223 -3.45 7.11 -0.10
N PHE A 224 -2.98 8.28 -0.49
CA PHE A 224 -1.65 8.45 -1.02
C PHE A 224 -0.79 9.17 0.00
N SER A 225 0.32 8.55 0.41
CA SER A 225 1.37 9.30 1.09
C SER A 225 2.04 10.21 0.07
N SER A 226 2.08 11.52 0.30
CA SER A 226 3.00 12.40 -0.44
C SER A 226 4.38 12.51 0.23
N LEU A 227 4.58 11.83 1.36
CA LEU A 227 5.88 11.64 2.00
C LEU A 227 6.65 10.52 1.30
N GLY A 228 7.75 10.90 0.66
CA GLY A 228 8.66 10.00 -0.02
C GLY A 228 9.19 10.62 -1.32
N ILE A 229 10.28 10.07 -1.84
CA ILE A 229 10.83 10.45 -3.14
C ILE A 229 10.47 9.30 -4.09
N ASN A 230 9.23 9.27 -4.59
CA ASN A 230 8.74 8.19 -5.45
C ASN A 230 7.55 8.61 -6.34
N GLY A 231 7.14 7.72 -7.24
CA GLY A 231 5.90 7.81 -8.00
C GLY A 231 5.23 6.44 -8.11
N PHE A 232 3.90 6.41 -8.11
CA PHE A 232 3.12 5.18 -8.06
C PHE A 232 2.01 5.18 -9.13
N TYR A 233 1.64 3.99 -9.60
CA TYR A 233 0.43 3.75 -10.36
C TYR A 233 -0.47 2.80 -9.57
N TYR A 234 -1.74 3.16 -9.41
CA TYR A 234 -2.74 2.38 -8.70
C TYR A 234 -3.78 1.85 -9.69
N PRO A 235 -3.71 0.56 -10.10
CA PRO A 235 -4.57 0.01 -11.15
C PRO A 235 -6.06 0.08 -10.83
N ILE A 236 -6.44 -0.17 -9.58
CA ILE A 236 -7.85 -0.23 -9.14
C ILE A 236 -8.58 1.10 -9.36
N LYS A 237 -7.88 2.22 -9.17
CA LYS A 237 -8.42 3.56 -9.41
C LYS A 237 -7.99 4.14 -10.75
N ASN A 238 -7.06 3.47 -11.43
CA ASN A 238 -6.40 3.97 -12.63
C ASN A 238 -5.82 5.39 -12.44
N VAL A 239 -5.07 5.58 -11.34
CA VAL A 239 -4.49 6.87 -10.94
C VAL A 239 -2.97 6.77 -10.89
N ILE A 240 -2.30 7.80 -11.42
CA ILE A 240 -0.86 8.03 -11.23
C ILE A 240 -0.67 9.07 -10.14
N VAL A 241 0.24 8.79 -9.22
CA VAL A 241 0.56 9.65 -8.08
C VAL A 241 2.05 9.97 -8.07
N LEU A 242 2.36 11.26 -8.00
CA LEU A 242 3.70 11.76 -7.77
C LEU A 242 3.76 12.35 -6.37
N THR A 243 4.66 11.84 -5.52
CA THR A 243 4.77 12.30 -4.14
C THR A 243 5.39 13.70 -4.08
N GLY A 244 5.11 14.46 -3.02
CA GLY A 244 5.68 15.80 -2.87
C GLY A 244 7.22 15.79 -2.83
N GLY A 245 7.80 14.71 -2.30
CA GLY A 245 9.25 14.56 -2.25
C GLY A 245 9.92 14.25 -3.59
N ILE A 246 9.23 13.73 -4.62
CA ILE A 246 9.83 13.58 -5.97
C ILE A 246 9.73 14.87 -6.79
N LEU A 247 8.85 15.78 -6.42
CA LEU A 247 8.62 17.05 -7.12
C LEU A 247 9.62 18.15 -6.70
N GLN A 248 10.90 17.81 -6.69
CA GLN A 248 12.00 18.72 -6.36
C GLN A 248 13.32 18.27 -6.97
N GLY A 249 14.34 19.14 -6.88
CA GLY A 249 15.72 18.82 -7.22
C GLY A 249 15.92 18.47 -8.70
N VAL A 250 16.59 17.34 -8.96
CA VAL A 250 16.92 16.89 -10.33
C VAL A 250 15.71 16.37 -11.11
N PHE A 251 14.66 15.92 -10.42
CA PHE A 251 13.47 15.35 -11.05
C PHE A 251 12.49 16.44 -11.50
N PHE A 252 12.38 17.52 -10.72
CA PHE A 252 11.44 18.59 -10.97
C PHE A 252 11.94 19.92 -10.39
N ASN A 253 11.90 20.97 -11.19
CA ASN A 253 12.20 22.33 -10.75
C ASN A 253 11.21 23.30 -11.38
N SER A 254 10.51 24.06 -10.54
CA SER A 254 9.46 24.97 -10.98
C SER A 254 9.97 26.20 -11.75
N THR A 255 11.27 26.47 -11.70
CA THR A 255 11.90 27.63 -12.36
C THR A 255 12.66 27.26 -13.63
N THR A 256 13.01 25.99 -13.81
CA THR A 256 13.77 25.51 -14.97
C THR A 256 13.23 24.17 -15.43
N ARG A 257 12.78 24.06 -16.69
CA ARG A 257 12.44 22.77 -17.29
C ARG A 257 13.68 21.85 -17.21
N PRO A 258 13.54 20.59 -16.75
CA PRO A 258 14.67 19.69 -16.73
C PRO A 258 15.20 19.48 -18.16
N MET A 259 16.44 19.88 -18.39
CA MET A 259 17.13 19.66 -19.66
C MET A 259 17.62 18.22 -19.70
N TYR A 260 16.73 17.30 -20.05
CA TYR A 260 17.16 15.95 -20.41
C TYR A 260 17.84 16.03 -21.79
N LYS A 261 19.18 15.94 -21.79
CA LYS A 261 19.93 15.69 -23.02
C LYS A 261 19.71 14.23 -23.39
N PHE A 262 18.82 13.97 -24.33
CA PHE A 262 18.76 12.71 -25.07
C PHE A 262 19.67 12.78 -26.29
#